data_AF-A0A0A1TL59-F1
#
_entry.id   AF-A0A0A1TL59-F1
#
_cell.length_a   1.000
_cell.length_b   1.000
_cell.length_c   1.000
_cell.angle_alpha   90.00
_cell.angle_beta   90.00
_cell.angle_gamma   90.00
#
_symmetry.space_group_name_H-M   'P 1'
#
loop_
_entity.id
_entity.type
_entity.pdbx_description
1 polymer ?
#
loop_
_entity_poly.entity_id
_entity_poly.type
_entity_poly.pdbx_seq_one_letter_code
_entity_poly.pdbx_strand_id
1 'polypeptide(L)'
;MSRVFKTFPSRDSTKPAQLAQQPTRPTRSLLTGTFFIFAQSSPPKASLSRPTTHQQPQPPAESPIMPASLAPFVLRRPWLTKLLTPAASWYANAAGYRKLGLRYDDLLEEESEAVQIAIRRLSDKEAYDRVYRLRRSIQCSYQHKLLPKSEWTKPEEDVPYLRPLVAQVEAELAEKDALDSMNVIKSH
;
A
#
# COMPACT_ATOMS: atom_id res chain seq x y z
N MET A 1 3.36 4.78 -57.12
CA MET A 1 3.23 5.99 -56.28
C MET A 1 3.93 5.74 -54.96
N SER A 2 5.20 6.12 -54.89
CA SER A 2 6.12 5.90 -53.77
C SER A 2 5.76 6.82 -52.60
N ARG A 3 5.50 6.26 -51.41
CA ARG A 3 5.30 7.06 -50.19
C ARG A 3 6.59 7.16 -49.38
N VAL A 4 7.07 8.39 -49.38
CA VAL A 4 8.14 9.05 -48.63
C VAL A 4 8.27 8.55 -47.18
N PHE A 5 9.44 7.99 -46.86
CA PHE A 5 9.96 7.83 -45.50
C PHE A 5 10.16 9.22 -44.87
N LYS A 6 9.51 9.52 -43.75
CA LYS A 6 9.86 10.66 -42.90
C LYS A 6 10.87 10.20 -41.86
N THR A 7 12.08 10.73 -41.97
CA THR A 7 13.17 10.61 -41.00
C THR A 7 12.84 11.42 -39.74
N PHE A 8 13.01 10.84 -38.57
CA PHE A 8 12.99 11.53 -37.28
C PHE A 8 14.41 12.05 -36.96
N PRO A 9 14.59 13.27 -36.43
CA PRO A 9 15.90 13.73 -35.98
C PRO A 9 16.28 13.18 -34.60
N SER A 10 17.53 12.72 -34.51
CA SER A 10 18.25 12.31 -33.29
C SER A 10 18.41 13.48 -32.31
N ARG A 11 18.28 13.21 -31.00
CA ARG A 11 18.46 14.21 -29.93
C ARG A 11 19.72 13.85 -29.13
N ASP A 12 20.86 14.37 -29.57
CA ASP A 12 22.13 14.22 -28.88
C ASP A 12 22.31 15.24 -27.73
N SER A 13 22.64 14.69 -26.57
CA SER A 13 23.74 15.11 -25.67
C SER A 13 23.65 16.45 -24.88
N THR A 14 23.68 16.27 -23.55
CA THR A 14 24.57 16.95 -22.59
C THR A 14 24.33 18.44 -22.25
N LYS A 15 23.74 18.67 -21.06
CA LYS A 15 23.91 19.91 -20.28
C LYS A 15 24.62 19.58 -18.96
N PRO A 16 25.77 20.21 -18.63
CA PRO A 16 26.35 20.07 -17.30
C PRO A 16 25.66 21.00 -16.29
N ALA A 17 25.25 20.43 -15.15
CA ALA A 17 24.78 21.17 -13.98
C ALA A 17 25.97 21.88 -13.30
N GLN A 18 25.88 23.20 -13.15
CA GLN A 18 26.89 23.97 -12.42
C GLN A 18 26.64 23.90 -10.91
N LEU A 19 27.71 23.53 -10.21
CA LEU A 19 27.85 23.41 -8.76
C LEU A 19 28.05 24.80 -8.15
N ALA A 20 27.03 25.34 -7.48
CA ALA A 20 27.14 26.58 -6.72
C ALA A 20 27.49 26.27 -5.25
N GLN A 21 28.75 26.52 -4.90
CA GLN A 21 29.24 26.60 -3.52
C GLN A 21 28.68 27.85 -2.84
N GLN A 22 28.19 27.72 -1.60
CA GLN A 22 27.90 28.86 -0.73
C GLN A 22 28.91 28.91 0.44
N PRO A 23 29.37 30.12 0.83
CA PRO A 23 30.49 30.30 1.76
C PRO A 23 30.09 30.20 3.25
N THR A 24 31.02 29.63 4.03
CA THR A 24 31.03 29.57 5.49
C THR A 24 31.17 30.96 6.13
N ARG A 25 30.45 31.23 7.23
CA ARG A 25 30.69 32.41 8.09
C ARG A 25 31.59 32.07 9.30
N PRO A 26 32.45 33.01 9.72
CA PRO A 26 33.44 32.77 10.78
C PRO A 26 32.95 33.10 12.21
N THR A 27 33.63 32.42 13.13
CA THR A 27 33.79 32.61 14.58
C THR A 27 33.95 34.06 15.04
N ARG A 28 33.40 34.37 16.23
CA ARG A 28 33.95 35.42 17.10
C ARG A 28 33.91 35.02 18.58
N SER A 29 35.03 35.26 19.22
CA SER A 29 35.44 34.85 20.55
C SER A 29 35.54 36.05 21.49
N LEU A 30 35.56 35.73 22.79
CA LEU A 30 36.13 36.44 23.94
C LEU A 30 35.25 37.35 24.81
N LEU A 31 35.11 36.85 26.07
CA LEU A 31 35.42 37.49 27.35
C LEU A 31 34.57 38.70 27.78
N THR A 32 34.05 38.68 29.01
CA THR A 32 34.63 39.37 30.20
C THR A 32 33.65 39.25 31.38
N GLY A 33 34.16 39.08 32.62
CA GLY A 33 33.49 39.64 33.81
C GLY A 33 33.16 38.66 34.93
N THR A 34 33.93 38.74 36.01
CA THR A 34 33.86 37.91 37.23
C THR A 34 33.19 38.67 38.40
N PHE A 35 32.66 37.90 39.36
CA PHE A 35 32.35 38.19 40.78
C PHE A 35 31.09 38.99 41.17
N PHE A 36 30.17 38.31 41.87
CA PHE A 36 29.85 38.63 43.28
C PHE A 36 29.14 37.43 43.96
N ILE A 37 29.61 37.05 45.15
CA ILE A 37 29.04 36.02 46.03
C ILE A 37 28.20 36.72 47.10
N PHE A 38 26.97 36.24 47.37
CA PHE A 38 26.38 36.29 48.71
C PHE A 38 25.41 35.13 48.91
N ALA A 39 25.61 34.40 50.01
CA ALA A 39 24.94 33.17 50.37
C ALA A 39 23.68 33.43 51.20
N GLN A 40 22.58 32.71 50.93
CA GLN A 40 21.61 32.39 51.98
C GLN A 40 20.74 31.15 51.63
N SER A 41 20.86 30.14 52.49
CA SER A 41 19.89 29.07 52.87
C SER A 41 19.22 28.20 51.79
N SER A 42 19.59 26.91 51.78
CA SER A 42 18.76 25.80 51.27
C SER A 42 17.58 25.49 52.21
N PRO A 43 16.47 24.91 51.72
CA PRO A 43 16.44 23.46 51.46
C PRO A 43 16.02 23.11 50.02
N PRO A 44 16.35 21.89 49.55
CA PRO A 44 16.03 21.46 48.19
C PRO A 44 14.52 21.30 48.04
N LYS A 45 13.89 22.15 47.22
CA LYS A 45 12.63 21.75 46.61
C LYS A 45 12.97 20.60 45.69
N ALA A 46 12.53 19.40 46.07
CA ALA A 46 12.46 18.27 45.18
C ALA A 46 11.85 18.76 43.86
N SER A 47 12.70 18.91 42.85
CA SER A 47 12.26 18.90 41.47
C SER A 47 11.66 17.53 41.30
N LEU A 48 10.34 17.47 41.45
CA LEU A 48 9.54 16.36 40.98
C LEU A 48 10.00 16.18 39.54
N SER A 49 10.88 15.20 39.30
CA SER A 49 11.11 14.72 37.96
C SER A 49 9.72 14.52 37.42
N ARG A 50 9.36 15.24 36.35
CA ARG A 50 8.24 14.83 35.52
C ARG A 50 8.37 13.31 35.46
N PRO A 51 7.35 12.52 35.83
CA PRO A 51 7.35 11.19 35.30
C PRO A 51 7.47 11.46 33.80
N THR A 52 8.59 11.06 33.23
CA THR A 52 8.62 10.68 31.84
C THR A 52 7.59 9.57 31.83
N THR A 53 6.33 9.95 31.65
CA THR A 53 5.40 9.14 30.93
C THR A 53 6.17 8.93 29.65
N HIS A 54 6.97 7.86 29.61
CA HIS A 54 7.11 7.06 28.43
C HIS A 54 5.66 6.80 28.06
N GLN A 55 5.07 7.75 27.34
CA GLN A 55 3.98 7.48 26.47
C GLN A 55 4.67 6.52 25.52
N GLN A 56 4.57 5.23 25.83
CA GLN A 56 4.83 4.19 24.87
C GLN A 56 4.13 4.70 23.62
N PRO A 57 4.87 4.93 22.52
CA PRO A 57 4.18 5.08 21.25
C PRO A 57 3.25 3.89 21.21
N GLN A 58 1.94 4.16 21.23
CA GLN A 58 0.99 3.09 21.04
C GLN A 58 1.45 2.42 19.74
N PRO A 59 1.64 1.08 19.74
CA PRO A 59 1.96 0.40 18.48
C PRO A 59 0.95 0.90 17.45
N PRO A 60 1.37 1.30 16.24
CA PRO A 60 0.40 1.67 15.22
C PRO A 60 -0.59 0.51 15.13
N ALA A 61 -1.85 0.79 15.42
CA ALA A 61 -2.91 -0.20 15.41
C ALA A 61 -3.29 -0.54 13.97
N GLU A 62 -2.31 -0.84 13.12
CA GLU A 62 -2.53 -1.46 11.83
C GLU A 62 -2.40 -2.96 12.05
N SER A 63 -3.56 -3.54 12.39
CA SER A 63 -3.80 -4.97 12.26
C SER A 63 -3.37 -5.45 10.87
N PRO A 64 -2.96 -6.72 10.70
CA PRO A 64 -2.74 -7.29 9.37
C PRO A 64 -3.93 -6.94 8.46
N ILE A 65 -3.63 -6.32 7.32
CA ILE A 65 -4.58 -5.61 6.44
C ILE A 65 -5.65 -6.55 5.85
N MET A 66 -5.51 -7.86 6.04
CA MET A 66 -6.59 -8.81 5.81
C MET A 66 -7.72 -8.57 6.83
N PRO A 67 -8.90 -8.07 6.41
CA PRO A 67 -10.02 -8.00 7.31
C PRO A 67 -10.27 -9.40 7.84
N ALA A 68 -10.41 -9.53 9.17
CA ALA A 68 -10.62 -10.81 9.84
C ALA A 68 -11.64 -11.65 9.05
N SER A 69 -11.14 -12.67 8.35
CA SER A 69 -11.94 -13.36 7.35
C SER A 69 -12.68 -14.52 7.99
N LEU A 70 -14.01 -14.51 7.87
CA LEU A 70 -14.84 -15.67 8.25
C LEU A 70 -14.76 -16.81 7.23
N ALA A 71 -14.15 -16.58 6.06
CA ALA A 71 -14.03 -17.57 4.99
C ALA A 71 -13.37 -18.89 5.43
N PRO A 72 -12.19 -18.92 6.09
CA PRO A 72 -11.58 -20.17 6.55
C PRO A 72 -12.46 -20.94 7.56
N PHE A 73 -13.22 -20.24 8.39
CA PHE A 73 -14.16 -20.87 9.33
C PHE A 73 -15.34 -21.54 8.64
N VAL A 74 -15.85 -20.91 7.57
CA VAL A 74 -16.95 -21.44 6.75
C VAL A 74 -16.47 -22.63 5.91
N LEU A 75 -15.35 -22.48 5.19
CA LEU A 75 -14.81 -23.50 4.29
C LEU A 75 -14.40 -24.79 5.02
N ARG A 76 -13.99 -24.69 6.29
CA ARG A 76 -13.70 -25.86 7.14
C ARG A 76 -14.92 -26.75 7.40
N ARG A 77 -16.14 -26.21 7.33
CA ARG A 77 -17.39 -26.94 7.62
C ARG A 77 -18.16 -27.21 6.33
N PRO A 78 -18.23 -28.46 5.85
CA PRO A 78 -18.84 -28.78 4.56
C PRO A 78 -20.35 -28.53 4.53
N TRP A 79 -21.06 -28.70 5.65
CA TRP A 79 -22.50 -28.39 5.74
C TRP A 79 -22.78 -26.90 5.60
N LEU A 80 -21.94 -26.05 6.23
CA LEU A 80 -22.10 -24.60 6.21
C LEU A 80 -21.75 -24.03 4.83
N THR A 81 -20.71 -24.57 4.20
CA THR A 81 -20.36 -24.24 2.82
C THR A 81 -21.52 -24.54 1.89
N LYS A 82 -22.07 -25.76 1.90
CA LYS A 82 -23.22 -26.15 1.05
C LYS A 82 -24.44 -25.24 1.23
N LEU A 83 -24.70 -24.80 2.47
CA LEU A 83 -25.80 -23.89 2.77
C LEU A 83 -25.56 -22.46 2.23
N LEU A 84 -24.33 -21.97 2.31
CA LEU A 84 -23.98 -20.60 1.91
C LEU A 84 -23.60 -20.44 0.43
N THR A 85 -23.14 -21.49 -0.25
CA THR A 85 -22.77 -21.45 -1.68
C THR A 85 -23.86 -20.87 -2.60
N PRO A 86 -25.14 -21.26 -2.53
CA PRO A 86 -26.17 -20.69 -3.41
C PRO A 86 -26.38 -19.20 -3.16
N ALA A 87 -26.35 -18.76 -1.89
CA ALA A 87 -26.45 -17.35 -1.53
C ALA A 87 -25.24 -16.54 -2.05
N ALA A 88 -24.03 -17.09 -1.92
CA ALA A 88 -22.81 -16.47 -2.44
C ALA A 88 -22.82 -16.38 -3.98
N SER A 89 -23.29 -17.42 -4.67
CA SER A 89 -23.45 -17.43 -6.13
C SER A 89 -24.47 -16.41 -6.59
N TRP A 90 -25.62 -16.32 -5.92
CA TRP A 90 -26.62 -15.28 -6.17
C TRP A 90 -26.03 -13.88 -6.00
N TYR A 91 -25.31 -13.63 -4.90
CA TYR A 91 -24.66 -12.35 -4.64
C TYR A 91 -23.66 -11.99 -5.74
N ALA A 92 -22.81 -12.92 -6.16
CA ALA A 92 -21.83 -12.69 -7.22
C ALA A 92 -22.50 -12.32 -8.55
N ASN A 93 -23.64 -12.94 -8.88
CA ASN A 93 -24.40 -12.62 -10.09
C ASN A 93 -25.17 -11.29 -9.96
N ALA A 94 -25.64 -10.96 -8.76
CA ALA A 94 -26.33 -9.70 -8.47
C ALA A 94 -25.39 -8.49 -8.50
N ALA A 95 -24.14 -8.65 -8.04
CA ALA A 95 -23.12 -7.60 -8.03
C ALA A 95 -22.79 -7.05 -9.44
N GLY A 96 -23.05 -7.83 -10.50
CA GLY A 96 -23.09 -7.32 -11.87
C GLY A 96 -21.73 -7.05 -12.53
N TYR A 97 -20.61 -7.16 -11.81
CA TYR A 97 -19.27 -6.96 -12.39
C TYR A 97 -18.98 -7.88 -13.58
N ARG A 98 -19.49 -9.12 -13.56
CA ARG A 98 -19.38 -10.07 -14.67
C ARG A 98 -20.05 -9.58 -15.96
N LYS A 99 -21.11 -8.77 -15.85
CA LYS A 99 -21.81 -8.16 -17.01
C LYS A 99 -21.00 -7.04 -17.68
N LEU A 100 -19.98 -6.53 -16.97
CA LEU A 100 -19.01 -5.56 -17.47
C LEU A 100 -17.71 -6.23 -17.95
N GLY A 101 -17.64 -7.56 -17.92
CA GLY A 101 -16.46 -8.32 -18.34
C GLY A 101 -15.29 -8.20 -17.37
N LEU A 102 -15.56 -7.86 -16.10
CA LEU A 102 -14.58 -7.82 -15.02
C LEU A 102 -14.49 -9.17 -14.31
N ARG A 103 -13.36 -9.39 -13.63
CA ARG A 103 -13.18 -10.44 -12.61
C ARG A 103 -13.27 -9.83 -11.22
N TYR A 104 -13.54 -10.65 -10.21
CA TYR A 104 -13.67 -10.16 -8.83
C TYR A 104 -12.42 -9.43 -8.33
N ASP A 105 -11.23 -9.95 -8.67
CA ASP A 105 -9.94 -9.37 -8.29
C ASP A 105 -9.66 -8.00 -8.96
N ASP A 106 -10.39 -7.63 -10.03
CA ASP A 106 -10.29 -6.31 -10.65
C ASP A 106 -10.97 -5.22 -9.78
N LEU A 107 -11.77 -5.61 -8.79
CA LEU A 107 -12.49 -4.71 -7.87
C LEU A 107 -11.69 -4.37 -6.60
N LEU A 108 -10.50 -4.96 -6.44
CA LEU A 108 -9.62 -4.64 -5.32
C LEU A 108 -9.13 -3.20 -5.41
N GLU A 109 -8.97 -2.55 -4.25
CA GLU A 109 -8.50 -1.18 -4.14
C GLU A 109 -7.03 -1.07 -4.57
N GLU A 110 -6.77 -0.37 -5.68
CA GLU A 110 -5.42 -0.22 -6.24
C GLU A 110 -4.54 0.77 -5.46
N GLU A 111 -5.12 1.52 -4.53
CA GLU A 111 -4.41 2.51 -3.72
C GLU A 111 -3.65 1.88 -2.56
N SER A 112 -4.00 0.64 -2.19
CA SER A 112 -3.28 -0.14 -1.18
C SER A 112 -1.86 -0.49 -1.65
N GLU A 113 -0.87 -0.25 -0.78
CA GLU A 113 0.54 -0.58 -1.05
C GLU A 113 0.72 -2.06 -1.43
N ALA A 114 0.03 -2.97 -0.72
CA ALA A 114 0.11 -4.40 -0.97
C ALA A 114 -0.37 -4.75 -2.39
N VAL A 115 -1.47 -4.13 -2.83
CA VAL A 115 -2.05 -4.35 -4.16
C VAL A 115 -1.14 -3.76 -5.25
N GLN A 116 -0.54 -2.60 -5.04
CA GLN A 116 0.40 -1.99 -6.00
C GLN A 116 1.64 -2.86 -6.20
N ILE A 117 2.22 -3.38 -5.12
CA ILE A 117 3.35 -4.30 -5.20
C ILE A 117 2.93 -5.61 -5.88
N ALA A 118 1.74 -6.14 -5.56
CA ALA A 118 1.21 -7.35 -6.19
C ALA A 118 1.01 -7.18 -7.71
N ILE A 119 0.50 -6.03 -8.17
CA ILE A 119 0.34 -5.72 -9.60
C ILE A 119 1.71 -5.67 -10.30
N ARG A 120 2.76 -5.14 -9.64
CA ARG A 120 4.12 -5.10 -10.20
C ARG A 120 4.75 -6.50 -10.32
N ARG A 121 4.33 -7.46 -9.49
CA ARG A 121 4.80 -8.86 -9.51
C ARG A 121 4.04 -9.73 -10.50
N LEU A 122 2.89 -9.26 -10.97
CA LEU A 122 2.03 -10.00 -11.88
C LEU A 122 2.73 -10.23 -13.23
N SER A 123 2.38 -11.33 -13.91
CA SER A 123 2.89 -11.57 -15.27
C SER A 123 2.44 -10.46 -16.21
N ASP A 124 3.30 -10.05 -17.15
CA ASP A 124 3.00 -8.98 -18.11
C ASP A 124 1.68 -9.25 -18.84
N LYS A 125 1.44 -10.50 -19.26
CA LYS A 125 0.22 -10.91 -19.94
C LYS A 125 -1.04 -10.62 -19.10
N GLU A 126 -1.05 -11.05 -17.85
CA GLU A 126 -2.21 -10.85 -16.96
C GLU A 126 -2.40 -9.37 -16.61
N ALA A 127 -1.31 -8.62 -16.47
CA ALA A 127 -1.35 -7.17 -16.28
C ALA A 127 -2.00 -6.46 -17.49
N TYR A 128 -1.64 -6.83 -18.72
CA TYR A 128 -2.29 -6.32 -19.93
C TYR A 128 -3.76 -6.71 -20.00
N ASP A 129 -4.09 -7.98 -19.74
CA ASP A 129 -5.47 -8.49 -19.77
C ASP A 129 -6.35 -7.76 -18.73
N ARG A 130 -5.80 -7.47 -17.53
CA ARG A 130 -6.45 -6.69 -16.47
C ARG A 130 -6.75 -5.26 -16.90
N VAL A 131 -5.75 -4.55 -17.43
CA VAL A 131 -5.92 -3.17 -17.92
C VAL A 131 -6.95 -3.12 -19.04
N TYR A 132 -6.98 -4.13 -19.92
CA TYR A 132 -7.98 -4.23 -20.97
C TYR A 132 -9.40 -4.39 -20.44
N ARG A 133 -9.62 -5.28 -19.44
CA ARG A 133 -10.93 -5.44 -18.79
C ARG A 133 -11.40 -4.14 -18.11
N LEU A 134 -10.52 -3.46 -17.39
CA LEU A 134 -10.82 -2.19 -16.72
C LEU A 134 -11.17 -1.08 -17.71
N ARG A 135 -10.39 -0.90 -18.78
CA ARG A 135 -10.71 0.11 -19.81
C ARG A 135 -12.05 -0.15 -20.47
N ARG A 136 -12.36 -1.43 -20.74
CA ARG A 136 -13.64 -1.84 -21.31
C ARG A 136 -14.80 -1.57 -20.35
N SER A 137 -14.67 -1.91 -19.06
CA SER A 137 -15.73 -1.69 -18.07
C SER A 137 -16.02 -0.20 -17.87
N ILE A 138 -14.96 0.64 -17.85
CA ILE A 138 -15.09 2.10 -17.77
C ILE A 138 -15.83 2.65 -19.00
N GLN A 139 -15.50 2.14 -20.20
CA GLN A 139 -16.22 2.53 -21.42
C GLN A 139 -17.71 2.16 -21.36
N CYS A 140 -18.04 0.96 -20.89
CA CYS A 140 -19.42 0.52 -20.66
C CYS A 140 -20.13 1.41 -19.64
N SER A 141 -19.45 1.78 -18.56
CA SER A 141 -19.97 2.69 -17.53
C SER A 141 -20.28 4.08 -18.12
N TYR A 142 -19.36 4.65 -18.90
CA TYR A 142 -19.55 5.94 -19.57
C TYR A 142 -20.74 5.93 -20.53
N GLN A 143 -20.93 4.83 -21.27
CA GLN A 143 -22.04 4.68 -22.21
C GLN A 143 -23.36 4.30 -21.52
N HIS A 144 -23.33 3.98 -20.22
CA HIS A 144 -24.44 3.37 -19.48
C HIS A 144 -25.00 2.12 -20.20
N LYS A 145 -24.11 1.30 -20.77
CA LYS A 145 -24.46 0.09 -21.52
C LYS A 145 -23.69 -1.10 -20.99
N LEU A 146 -24.36 -2.26 -20.94
CA LEU A 146 -23.74 -3.53 -20.59
C LEU A 146 -23.12 -4.19 -21.82
N LEU A 147 -22.17 -5.08 -21.60
CA LEU A 147 -21.62 -5.92 -22.67
C LEU A 147 -22.68 -6.89 -23.20
N PRO A 148 -22.55 -7.36 -24.45
CA PRO A 148 -23.36 -8.46 -24.95
C PRO A 148 -23.12 -9.72 -24.09
N LYS A 149 -24.16 -10.56 -23.95
CA LYS A 149 -24.14 -11.75 -23.07
C LYS A 149 -23.01 -12.75 -23.39
N SER A 150 -22.54 -12.78 -24.63
CA SER A 150 -21.42 -13.62 -25.08
C SER A 150 -20.07 -13.23 -24.49
N GLU A 151 -19.93 -11.96 -24.09
CA GLU A 151 -18.69 -11.38 -23.55
C GLU A 151 -18.72 -11.24 -22.03
N TRP A 152 -19.76 -11.75 -21.37
CA TRP A 152 -19.84 -11.75 -19.92
C TRP A 152 -18.83 -12.75 -19.35
N THR A 153 -18.14 -12.35 -18.29
CA THR A 153 -17.22 -13.23 -17.57
C THR A 153 -17.99 -14.44 -17.06
N LYS A 154 -17.56 -15.64 -17.46
CA LYS A 154 -18.16 -16.88 -16.96
C LYS A 154 -17.73 -17.12 -15.51
N PRO A 155 -18.54 -17.80 -14.70
CA PRO A 155 -18.16 -18.17 -13.33
C PRO A 155 -16.85 -18.97 -13.26
N GLU A 156 -16.54 -19.75 -14.30
CA GLU A 156 -15.31 -20.56 -14.40
C GLU A 156 -14.06 -19.70 -14.68
N GLU A 157 -14.23 -18.57 -15.35
CA GLU A 157 -13.12 -17.66 -15.71
C GLU A 157 -12.80 -16.67 -14.58
N ASP A 158 -13.69 -16.56 -13.59
CA ASP A 158 -13.59 -15.67 -12.43
C ASP A 158 -12.72 -16.28 -11.32
N VAL A 159 -11.45 -16.49 -11.66
CA VAL A 159 -10.43 -17.10 -10.80
C VAL A 159 -9.64 -16.01 -10.08
N PRO A 160 -9.29 -16.19 -8.78
CA PRO A 160 -8.47 -15.24 -8.04
C PRO A 160 -7.01 -15.28 -8.51
N TYR A 161 -6.63 -14.35 -9.37
CA TYR A 161 -5.29 -14.25 -9.97
C TYR A 161 -4.38 -13.28 -9.20
N LEU A 162 -4.93 -12.30 -8.49
CA LEU A 162 -4.20 -11.25 -7.78
C LEU A 162 -4.14 -11.53 -6.28
N ARG A 163 -5.21 -12.08 -5.69
CA ARG A 163 -5.30 -12.36 -4.24
C ARG A 163 -4.15 -13.20 -3.67
N PRO A 164 -3.63 -14.23 -4.36
CA PRO A 164 -2.48 -14.99 -3.84
C PRO A 164 -1.22 -14.14 -3.70
N LEU A 165 -0.97 -13.23 -4.66
CA LEU A 165 0.17 -12.31 -4.62
C LEU A 165 0.00 -11.25 -3.54
N VAL A 166 -1.22 -10.73 -3.38
CA VAL A 166 -1.54 -9.77 -2.30
C VAL A 166 -1.27 -10.40 -0.94
N ALA A 167 -1.74 -11.64 -0.69
CA ALA A 167 -1.52 -12.32 0.57
C ALA A 167 -0.02 -12.56 0.88
N GLN A 168 0.80 -12.81 -0.15
CA GLN A 168 2.26 -12.91 0.01
C GLN A 168 2.88 -11.57 0.40
N VAL A 169 2.53 -10.50 -0.30
CA VAL A 169 3.04 -9.14 -0.02
C VAL A 169 2.62 -8.67 1.37
N GLU A 170 1.37 -8.90 1.77
CA GLU A 170 0.88 -8.53 3.10
C GLU A 170 1.62 -9.30 4.21
N ALA A 171 1.94 -10.57 3.98
CA ALA A 171 2.74 -11.34 4.92
C ALA A 171 4.16 -10.78 5.04
N GLU A 172 4.79 -10.37 3.93
CA GLU A 172 6.10 -9.72 3.92
C GLU A 172 6.08 -8.36 4.63
N LEU A 173 5.05 -7.54 4.41
CA LEU A 173 4.87 -6.26 5.08
C LEU A 173 4.66 -6.44 6.59
N ALA A 174 3.79 -7.39 6.97
CA ALA A 174 3.53 -7.71 8.37
C ALA A 174 4.78 -8.26 9.09
N GLU A 175 5.58 -9.08 8.41
CA GLU A 175 6.87 -9.55 8.95
C GLU A 175 7.83 -8.37 9.14
N LYS A 176 7.93 -7.48 8.14
CA LYS A 176 8.77 -6.29 8.24
C LYS A 176 8.38 -5.42 9.43
N ASP A 177 7.09 -5.14 9.60
CA ASP A 177 6.58 -4.30 10.67
C ASP A 177 6.75 -4.95 12.06
N ALA A 178 6.61 -6.28 12.14
CA ALA A 178 6.88 -7.04 13.35
C ALA A 178 8.36 -7.01 13.75
N LEU A 179 9.27 -7.07 12.77
CA LEU A 179 10.72 -6.95 13.00
C LEU A 179 11.11 -5.52 13.41
N ASP A 180 10.53 -4.52 12.76
CA ASP A 180 10.77 -3.10 13.05
C ASP A 180 10.30 -2.70 14.46
N SER A 181 9.25 -3.37 14.97
CA SER A 181 8.68 -3.13 16.31
C SER A 181 9.18 -4.07 17.40
N MET A 182 10.12 -4.99 17.10
CA MET A 182 10.58 -6.01 18.05
C MET A 182 11.40 -5.40 19.20
N ASN A 183 10.99 -5.66 20.45
CA ASN A 183 11.74 -5.26 21.64
C ASN A 183 12.68 -6.38 22.16
N VAL A 184 13.92 -6.03 22.48
CA VAL A 184 14.89 -7.00 23.04
C VAL A 184 14.84 -6.98 24.56
N ILE A 185 14.19 -7.98 25.16
CA ILE A 185 14.22 -8.19 26.62
C ILE A 185 15.52 -8.92 26.97
N LYS A 186 16.45 -8.22 27.63
CA LYS A 186 17.70 -8.83 28.12
C LYS A 186 17.40 -9.62 29.40
N SER A 187 17.66 -10.92 29.39
CA SER A 187 17.66 -11.73 30.61
C SER A 187 18.97 -11.47 31.36
N HIS A 188 18.89 -10.96 32.59
CA HIS A 188 20.02 -10.84 33.53
C HIS A 188 19.86 -11.88 34.64
#